data_AF-A0A7Y7RV19-F1
#
_entry.id   AF-A0A7Y7RV19-F1
#
_cell.length_a   1.000
_cell.length_b   1.000
_cell.length_c   1.000
_cell.angle_alpha   90.00
_cell.angle_beta   90.00
_cell.angle_gamma   90.00
#
_symmetry.space_group_name_H-M   'P 1'
#
loop_
_entity.id
_entity.type
_entity.pdbx_description
1 polymer ?
#
loop_
_entity_poly.entity_id
_entity_poly.type
_entity_poly.pdbx_seq_one_letter_code
_entity_poly.pdbx_strand_id
1 'polypeptide(L)'
;MSAGKKILGMMALALMLSLWACLVYVFEDNSDGMLGDTQKSTTWCGTPPSSNATALGKDLLTLRITNNMHGVFMVSGAVEVSERTFNRYDLGRNELRLRLEPLQWSYGVTPTLLEQVKIQPLSRNLLALNKSVYAELEPRPISVQGRATDFPFDTYRYGYKPVLYFLKGTDRIDLNFKHITSIMEMSNTFTPTQQYNRAGYINEKQSQLRENDYKPYGVNECAFSVERKSSFKVIVLLLLLVVGLPLMHVFYRDEPGIDFLATLVSVGAIRVIMIGPLNDFQLYKIDFLFIALILLVGTVSLIKAMREKSRRERASKSGSSW
;
A
#
# COMPACT_ATOMS: atom_id res chain seq x y z
N MET A 1 19.41 -15.56 -43.19
CA MET A 1 18.35 -15.88 -42.20
C MET A 1 17.25 -16.71 -42.87
N SER A 2 16.89 -17.87 -42.31
CA SER A 2 15.77 -18.71 -42.78
C SER A 2 14.41 -17.98 -42.66
N ALA A 3 13.47 -18.27 -43.56
CA ALA A 3 12.11 -17.72 -43.55
C ALA A 3 11.38 -17.92 -42.21
N GLY A 4 11.60 -19.07 -41.55
CA GLY A 4 11.03 -19.35 -40.23
C GLY A 4 11.50 -18.38 -39.14
N LYS A 5 12.76 -17.92 -39.19
CA LYS A 5 13.29 -16.91 -38.25
C LYS A 5 12.64 -15.53 -38.47
N LYS A 6 12.27 -15.19 -39.71
CA LYS A 6 11.62 -13.92 -40.04
C LYS A 6 10.18 -13.87 -39.53
N ILE A 7 9.40 -14.93 -39.76
CA ILE A 7 8.01 -15.03 -39.30
C ILE A 7 7.93 -14.96 -37.76
N LEU A 8 8.79 -15.73 -37.09
CA LEU A 8 8.81 -15.79 -35.63
C LEU A 8 9.27 -14.46 -35.00
N GLY A 9 10.20 -13.76 -35.64
CA GLY A 9 10.61 -12.41 -35.24
C GLY A 9 9.51 -11.36 -35.41
N MET A 10 8.72 -11.41 -36.49
CA MET A 10 7.56 -10.53 -36.66
C MET A 10 6.46 -10.81 -35.64
N MET A 11 6.21 -12.08 -35.32
CA MET A 11 5.25 -12.46 -34.27
C MET A 11 5.70 -11.96 -32.88
N ALA A 12 7.00 -12.06 -32.57
CA ALA A 12 7.55 -11.52 -31.32
C ALA A 12 7.41 -9.98 -31.24
N LEU A 13 7.63 -9.27 -32.36
CA LEU A 13 7.48 -7.82 -32.43
C LEU A 13 6.01 -7.40 -32.30
N ALA A 14 5.08 -8.10 -32.97
CA ALA A 14 3.64 -7.86 -32.83
C ALA A 14 3.17 -8.10 -31.40
N LEU A 15 3.65 -9.18 -30.76
CA LEU A 15 3.35 -9.48 -29.36
C LEU A 15 3.89 -8.39 -28.42
N MET A 16 5.12 -7.90 -28.65
CA MET A 16 5.66 -6.75 -27.91
C MET A 16 4.75 -5.53 -28.02
N LEU A 17 4.42 -5.10 -29.24
CA LEU A 17 3.57 -3.93 -29.46
C LEU A 17 2.20 -4.09 -28.81
N SER A 18 1.60 -5.28 -28.90
CA SER A 18 0.30 -5.55 -28.28
C SER A 18 0.34 -5.49 -26.75
N LEU A 19 1.40 -6.02 -26.13
CA LEU A 19 1.59 -5.98 -24.68
C LEU A 19 1.84 -4.56 -24.18
N TRP A 20 2.66 -3.79 -24.91
CA TRP A 20 2.89 -2.38 -24.60
C TRP A 20 1.63 -1.53 -24.74
N ALA A 21 0.87 -1.72 -25.82
CA ALA A 21 -0.39 -1.01 -26.02
C ALA A 21 -1.42 -1.37 -24.92
N CYS A 22 -1.53 -2.65 -24.55
CA CYS A 22 -2.39 -3.07 -23.43
C CYS A 22 -1.93 -2.46 -22.10
N LEU A 23 -0.63 -2.46 -21.83
CA LEU A 23 -0.08 -1.88 -20.60
C LEU A 23 -0.42 -0.39 -20.50
N VAL A 24 -0.17 0.38 -21.56
CA VAL A 24 -0.46 1.82 -21.60
C VAL A 24 -1.96 2.07 -21.43
N TYR A 25 -2.79 1.33 -22.17
CA TYR A 25 -4.24 1.47 -22.09
C TYR A 25 -4.78 1.20 -20.68
N VAL A 26 -4.39 0.07 -20.05
CA VAL A 26 -4.83 -0.28 -18.69
C VAL A 26 -4.32 0.74 -17.66
N PHE A 27 -3.10 1.25 -17.86
CA PHE A 27 -2.49 2.21 -16.97
C PHE A 27 -3.18 3.58 -17.02
N GLU A 28 -3.50 4.07 -18.22
CA GLU A 28 -4.21 5.33 -18.41
C GLU A 28 -5.63 5.26 -17.84
N ASP A 29 -6.37 4.20 -18.18
CA ASP A 29 -7.77 4.02 -17.76
C ASP A 29 -7.95 3.86 -16.24
N ASN A 30 -7.04 3.15 -15.57
CA ASN A 30 -7.21 2.85 -14.14
C ASN A 30 -6.52 3.83 -13.20
N SER A 31 -5.54 4.58 -13.69
CA SER A 31 -4.66 5.38 -12.84
C SER A 31 -4.55 6.84 -13.25
N ASP A 32 -5.27 7.29 -14.28
CA ASP A 32 -5.10 8.60 -14.93
C ASP A 32 -3.62 8.86 -15.28
N GLY A 33 -2.87 7.78 -15.58
CA GLY A 33 -1.44 7.85 -15.82
C GLY A 33 -0.55 8.09 -14.59
N MET A 34 -1.08 8.09 -13.36
CA MET A 34 -0.30 8.30 -12.13
C MET A 34 -0.52 7.20 -11.09
N LEU A 35 0.56 6.56 -10.62
CA LEU A 35 0.49 5.60 -9.51
C LEU A 35 0.57 6.31 -8.17
N GLY A 36 -0.25 5.88 -7.23
CA GLY A 36 -0.21 6.40 -5.86
C GLY A 36 -1.02 7.67 -5.66
N ASP A 37 -1.83 8.08 -6.65
CA ASP A 37 -2.74 9.20 -6.49
C ASP A 37 -3.74 8.92 -5.37
N THR A 38 -3.83 9.83 -4.41
CA THR A 38 -4.60 9.67 -3.18
C THR A 38 -6.09 9.96 -3.42
N GLN A 39 -6.97 9.48 -2.54
CA GLN A 39 -8.42 9.80 -2.53
C GLN A 39 -9.31 9.11 -3.58
N LYS A 40 -8.79 8.16 -4.38
CA LYS A 40 -9.61 7.42 -5.37
C LYS A 40 -10.38 6.23 -4.79
N SER A 41 -10.11 5.83 -3.54
CA SER A 41 -10.86 4.75 -2.88
C SER A 41 -11.10 5.10 -1.42
N THR A 42 -12.37 5.18 -1.03
CA THR A 42 -12.76 5.63 0.30
C THR A 42 -13.65 4.62 1.01
N THR A 43 -13.45 4.50 2.31
CA THR A 43 -14.38 3.83 3.22
C THR A 43 -14.36 4.57 4.56
N TRP A 44 -15.35 4.33 5.40
CA TRP A 44 -15.49 5.05 6.66
C TRP A 44 -15.87 4.11 7.80
N CYS A 45 -15.59 4.54 9.02
CA CYS A 45 -16.01 3.92 10.27
C CYS A 45 -16.64 4.98 11.18
N GLY A 46 -17.45 4.50 12.13
CA GLY A 46 -18.04 5.32 13.18
C GLY A 46 -19.30 6.05 12.72
N THR A 47 -19.67 7.09 13.43
CA THR A 47 -20.85 7.88 13.06
C THR A 47 -20.54 8.69 11.79
N PRO A 48 -21.37 8.63 10.74
CA PRO A 48 -21.15 9.49 9.58
C PRO A 48 -21.28 10.94 10.04
N PRO A 49 -20.54 11.88 9.43
CA PRO A 49 -20.75 13.29 9.68
C PRO A 49 -22.11 13.65 9.10
N SER A 50 -23.19 13.43 9.86
CA SER A 50 -24.49 14.00 9.52
C SER A 50 -24.32 15.52 9.47
N SER A 51 -25.04 16.20 8.59
CA SER A 51 -25.17 17.66 8.61
C SER A 51 -25.62 18.20 9.98
N ASN A 52 -26.19 17.34 10.83
CA ASN A 52 -26.58 17.61 12.22
C ASN A 52 -25.48 17.36 13.27
N ALA A 53 -24.36 16.72 12.90
CA ALA A 53 -23.17 16.55 13.75
C ALA A 53 -22.19 17.71 13.56
N THR A 54 -22.14 18.29 12.36
CA THR A 54 -21.58 19.64 12.13
C THR A 54 -22.51 20.75 12.64
N ALA A 55 -23.76 20.43 12.98
CA ALA A 55 -24.67 21.34 13.64
C ALA A 55 -24.39 21.45 15.15
N LEU A 56 -23.88 22.63 15.51
CA LEU A 56 -23.87 23.27 16.83
C LEU A 56 -23.21 22.52 17.99
N GLY A 57 -21.93 22.87 18.23
CA GLY A 57 -21.33 22.90 19.57
C GLY A 57 -21.10 21.54 20.23
N LYS A 58 -20.87 20.50 19.44
CA LYS A 58 -20.56 19.15 19.94
C LYS A 58 -19.08 18.82 19.75
N ASP A 59 -18.57 17.98 20.63
CA ASP A 59 -17.21 17.47 20.54
C ASP A 59 -17.13 16.39 19.44
N LEU A 60 -16.19 16.55 18.50
CA LEU A 60 -16.01 15.71 17.32
C LEU A 60 -14.54 15.35 17.15
N LEU A 61 -14.27 14.07 16.85
CA LEU A 61 -12.96 13.58 16.42
C LEU A 61 -13.09 13.03 15.00
N THR A 62 -12.32 13.60 14.07
CA THR A 62 -12.22 13.12 12.69
C THR A 62 -10.81 12.58 12.47
N LEU A 63 -10.70 11.30 12.14
CA LEU A 63 -9.45 10.65 11.77
C LEU A 63 -9.43 10.38 10.28
N ARG A 64 -8.31 10.64 9.66
CA ARG A 64 -8.06 10.39 8.24
C ARG A 64 -6.85 9.47 8.11
N ILE A 65 -7.04 8.35 7.46
CA ILE A 65 -5.98 7.38 7.20
C ILE A 65 -5.71 7.37 5.71
N THR A 66 -4.46 7.64 5.34
CA THR A 66 -3.99 7.64 3.95
C THR A 66 -2.86 6.66 3.77
N ASN A 67 -2.51 6.35 2.52
CA ASN A 67 -1.36 5.53 2.19
C ASN A 67 -0.61 6.08 0.98
N ASN A 68 0.66 5.65 0.84
CA ASN A 68 1.41 5.80 -0.40
C ASN A 68 1.39 4.49 -1.22
N MET A 69 1.91 4.54 -2.46
CA MET A 69 1.98 3.38 -3.36
C MET A 69 2.76 2.17 -2.80
N HIS A 70 3.70 2.41 -1.88
CA HIS A 70 4.53 1.40 -1.23
C HIS A 70 3.84 0.72 -0.04
N GLY A 71 2.64 1.16 0.35
CA GLY A 71 1.93 0.59 1.50
C GLY A 71 2.40 1.14 2.85
N VAL A 72 2.96 2.36 2.88
CA VAL A 72 3.15 3.11 4.12
C VAL A 72 1.87 3.86 4.42
N PHE A 73 1.34 3.66 5.63
CA PHE A 73 0.09 4.25 6.08
C PHE A 73 0.35 5.40 7.04
N MET A 74 -0.43 6.47 6.91
CA MET A 74 -0.34 7.66 7.74
C MET A 74 -1.70 7.94 8.38
N VAL A 75 -1.70 8.36 9.64
CA VAL A 75 -2.89 8.89 10.33
C VAL A 75 -2.75 10.41 10.49
N SER A 76 -3.83 11.11 10.21
CA SER A 76 -4.01 12.55 10.41
C SER A 76 -5.46 12.84 10.76
N GLY A 77 -5.84 14.12 10.84
CA GLY A 77 -7.23 14.53 11.04
C GLY A 77 -7.32 15.73 11.97
N ALA A 78 -8.46 15.86 12.65
CA ALA A 78 -8.74 16.99 13.51
C ALA A 78 -9.66 16.64 14.68
N VAL A 79 -9.56 17.47 15.72
CA VAL A 79 -10.42 17.46 16.89
C VAL A 79 -11.13 18.80 16.98
N GLU A 80 -12.44 18.75 17.12
CA GLU A 80 -13.27 19.91 17.45
C GLU A 80 -13.85 19.70 18.86
N VAL A 81 -13.71 20.71 19.70
CA VAL A 81 -14.16 20.69 21.09
C VAL A 81 -15.10 21.86 21.32
N SER A 82 -16.24 21.60 21.94
CA SER A 82 -17.18 22.63 22.36
C SER A 82 -16.58 23.55 23.44
N GLU A 83 -17.03 24.80 23.51
CA GLU A 83 -16.63 25.74 24.56
C GLU A 83 -16.87 25.17 25.97
N ARG A 84 -17.98 24.44 26.14
CA ARG A 84 -18.31 23.76 27.41
C ARG A 84 -17.24 22.74 27.80
N THR A 85 -16.83 21.89 26.88
CA THR A 85 -15.82 20.85 27.14
C THR A 85 -14.44 21.47 27.33
N PHE A 86 -14.09 22.47 26.52
CA PHE A 86 -12.84 23.22 26.67
C PHE A 86 -12.69 23.85 28.06
N ASN A 87 -13.74 24.54 28.54
CA ASN A 87 -13.73 25.18 29.86
C ASN A 87 -13.83 24.15 31.01
N ARG A 88 -14.63 23.09 30.84
CA ARG A 88 -14.81 22.05 31.87
C ARG A 88 -13.52 21.32 32.21
N TYR A 89 -12.68 21.06 31.21
CA TYR A 89 -11.43 20.30 31.37
C TYR A 89 -10.17 21.19 31.35
N ASP A 90 -10.33 22.51 31.28
CA ASP A 90 -9.25 23.49 31.23
C ASP A 90 -8.19 23.13 30.18
N LEU A 91 -8.64 22.82 28.96
CA LEU A 91 -7.79 22.36 27.86
C LEU A 91 -6.85 23.45 27.31
N GLY A 92 -6.95 24.68 27.82
CA GLY A 92 -5.95 25.73 27.60
C GLY A 92 -4.67 25.53 28.43
N ARG A 93 -4.76 24.82 29.56
CA ARG A 93 -3.62 24.49 30.42
C ARG A 93 -3.21 23.03 30.33
N ASN A 94 -4.18 22.14 30.12
CA ASN A 94 -3.95 20.71 30.01
C ASN A 94 -3.82 20.29 28.55
N GLU A 95 -2.71 19.66 28.19
CA GLU A 95 -2.47 19.17 26.83
C GLU A 95 -3.43 18.02 26.50
N LEU A 96 -4.15 18.14 25.38
CA LEU A 96 -4.98 17.10 24.83
C LEU A 96 -4.12 16.12 24.01
N ARG A 97 -4.30 14.83 24.22
CA ARG A 97 -3.58 13.77 23.49
C ARG A 97 -4.54 12.71 22.97
N LEU A 98 -4.17 12.09 21.85
CA LEU A 98 -4.92 10.97 21.27
C LEU A 98 -4.08 9.70 21.40
N ARG A 99 -4.66 8.63 21.92
CA ARG A 99 -4.12 7.27 21.77
C ARG A 99 -5.04 6.42 20.91
N LEU A 100 -4.45 5.57 20.08
CA LEU A 100 -5.13 4.56 19.30
C LEU A 100 -4.87 3.22 19.99
N GLU A 101 -5.88 2.69 20.67
CA GLU A 101 -5.80 1.38 21.32
C GLU A 101 -5.99 0.29 20.25
N PRO A 102 -5.01 -0.61 20.04
CA PRO A 102 -5.09 -1.61 18.98
C PRO A 102 -6.20 -2.63 19.28
N LEU A 103 -6.98 -2.97 18.25
CA LEU A 103 -7.93 -4.07 18.31
C LEU A 103 -7.20 -5.41 18.18
N GLN A 104 -7.79 -6.45 18.76
CA GLN A 104 -7.23 -7.79 18.71
C GLN A 104 -7.17 -8.30 17.26
N TRP A 105 -5.96 -8.65 16.82
CA TRP A 105 -5.62 -8.99 15.43
C TRP A 105 -5.35 -10.49 15.22
N SER A 106 -5.22 -11.26 16.32
CA SER A 106 -5.07 -12.71 16.33
C SER A 106 -5.73 -13.30 17.58
N TYR A 107 -6.26 -14.53 17.49
CA TYR A 107 -6.86 -15.20 18.63
C TYR A 107 -5.77 -15.58 19.66
N GLY A 108 -5.89 -15.05 20.88
CA GLY A 108 -4.95 -15.32 21.98
C GLY A 108 -3.79 -14.31 22.11
N VAL A 109 -3.65 -13.36 21.18
CA VAL A 109 -2.67 -12.27 21.30
C VAL A 109 -3.37 -10.99 21.76
N THR A 110 -3.02 -10.49 22.95
CA THR A 110 -3.39 -9.13 23.38
C THR A 110 -2.39 -8.12 22.82
N PRO A 111 -2.82 -7.19 21.96
CA PRO A 111 -1.92 -6.18 21.43
C PRO A 111 -1.54 -5.17 22.53
N THR A 112 -0.24 -4.88 22.63
CA THR A 112 0.34 -4.03 23.69
C THR A 112 0.82 -2.67 23.19
N LEU A 113 0.97 -2.50 21.88
CA LEU A 113 1.51 -1.28 21.29
C LEU A 113 0.42 -0.23 21.11
N LEU A 114 0.46 0.81 21.95
CA LEU A 114 -0.43 1.97 21.84
C LEU A 114 0.22 3.02 20.93
N GLU A 115 -0.46 3.41 19.87
CA GLU A 115 0.00 4.51 19.03
C GLU A 115 -0.51 5.84 19.62
N GLN A 116 0.41 6.75 19.94
CA GLN A 116 0.05 8.09 20.38
C GLN A 116 0.16 9.08 19.22
N VAL A 117 -0.90 9.83 19.00
CA VAL A 117 -0.96 10.91 18.01
C VAL A 117 -0.99 12.22 18.77
N LYS A 118 -0.03 13.08 18.47
CA LYS A 118 0.05 14.41 19.07
C LYS A 118 -0.98 15.32 18.42
N ILE A 119 -1.65 16.09 19.25
CA ILE A 119 -2.62 17.09 18.82
C ILE A 119 -1.92 18.44 18.87
N GLN A 120 -2.04 19.22 17.81
CA GLN A 120 -1.52 20.58 17.76
C GLN A 120 -2.22 21.46 18.81
N PRO A 121 -1.63 22.59 19.19
CA PRO A 121 -2.28 23.52 20.12
C PRO A 121 -3.69 23.90 19.67
N LEU A 122 -4.62 23.84 20.61
CA LEU A 122 -6.03 24.18 20.39
C LEU A 122 -6.15 25.66 19.98
N SER A 123 -6.66 25.90 18.77
CA SER A 123 -6.93 27.22 18.22
C SER A 123 -8.41 27.57 18.40
N ARG A 124 -8.68 28.78 18.90
CA ARG A 124 -10.06 29.28 19.01
C ARG A 124 -10.54 29.73 17.65
N ASN A 125 -11.57 29.08 17.13
CA ASN A 125 -12.18 29.50 15.88
C ASN A 125 -13.18 30.64 16.16
N LEU A 126 -12.72 31.89 16.10
CA LEU A 126 -13.54 33.09 16.31
C LEU A 126 -14.61 33.29 15.21
N LEU A 127 -14.50 32.57 14.08
CA LEU A 127 -15.42 32.64 12.95
C LEU A 127 -16.50 31.54 13.00
N ALA A 128 -16.38 30.57 13.91
CA ALA A 128 -17.36 29.49 14.03
C ALA A 128 -18.63 29.97 14.76
N LEU A 129 -19.81 29.74 14.16
CA LEU A 129 -21.12 30.01 14.80
C LEU A 129 -21.27 29.33 16.18
N ASN A 130 -20.50 28.27 16.42
CA ASN A 130 -20.66 27.37 17.55
C ASN A 130 -19.71 27.67 18.72
N LYS A 131 -18.83 28.68 18.62
CA LYS A 131 -17.74 28.96 19.57
C LYS A 131 -16.90 27.71 19.91
N SER A 132 -16.64 26.86 18.91
CA SER A 132 -15.82 25.67 19.10
C SER A 132 -14.32 25.98 19.00
N VAL A 133 -13.53 25.10 19.61
CA VAL A 133 -12.07 25.12 19.59
C VAL A 133 -11.58 23.96 18.73
N TYR A 134 -10.66 24.23 17.83
CA TYR A 134 -10.21 23.30 16.81
C TYR A 134 -8.72 23.01 16.97
N ALA A 135 -8.32 21.76 16.77
CA ALA A 135 -6.93 21.36 16.69
C ALA A 135 -6.72 20.29 15.63
N GLU A 136 -5.62 20.41 14.89
CA GLU A 136 -5.20 19.39 13.93
C GLU A 136 -4.34 18.31 14.59
N LEU A 137 -4.46 17.08 14.10
CA LEU A 137 -3.59 15.99 14.48
C LEU A 137 -2.29 16.06 13.68
N GLU A 138 -1.14 15.96 14.35
CA GLU A 138 0.15 15.86 13.66
C GLU A 138 0.20 14.56 12.83
N PRO A 139 0.43 14.63 11.51
CA PRO A 139 0.49 13.45 10.67
C PRO A 139 1.60 12.49 11.12
N ARG A 140 1.27 11.21 11.28
CA ARG A 140 2.23 10.20 11.76
C ARG A 140 2.07 8.88 11.01
N PRO A 141 3.16 8.15 10.72
CA PRO A 141 3.07 6.78 10.23
C PRO A 141 2.45 5.86 11.27
N ILE A 142 1.59 4.95 10.81
CA ILE A 142 0.97 3.90 11.63
C ILE A 142 1.49 2.52 11.24
N SER A 143 1.59 1.64 12.23
CA SER A 143 2.04 0.27 12.06
C SER A 143 0.83 -0.62 11.74
N VAL A 144 0.75 -1.04 10.49
CA VAL A 144 -0.28 -1.97 10.02
C VAL A 144 0.19 -3.42 10.10
N GLN A 145 -0.73 -4.34 10.33
CA GLN A 145 -0.46 -5.77 10.33
C GLN A 145 -0.67 -6.34 8.93
N GLY A 146 0.28 -7.11 8.41
CA GLY A 146 0.15 -7.65 7.06
C GLY A 146 1.37 -8.40 6.57
N ARG A 147 1.25 -8.94 5.35
CA ARG A 147 2.36 -9.61 4.66
C ARG A 147 2.76 -8.79 3.45
N ALA A 148 3.51 -7.72 3.68
CA ALA A 148 4.03 -6.86 2.60
C ALA A 148 4.83 -7.68 1.58
N THR A 149 5.55 -8.71 2.03
CA THR A 149 6.32 -9.64 1.19
C THR A 149 5.50 -10.36 0.12
N ASP A 150 4.17 -10.40 0.24
CA ASP A 150 3.28 -11.11 -0.67
C ASP A 150 2.87 -10.29 -1.90
N PHE A 151 3.53 -9.16 -2.16
CA PHE A 151 3.31 -8.29 -3.32
C PHE A 151 3.17 -9.09 -4.65
N PRO A 152 2.18 -8.76 -5.51
CA PRO A 152 1.16 -7.70 -5.38
C PRO A 152 -0.13 -8.16 -4.66
N PHE A 153 -0.08 -9.29 -3.96
CA PHE A 153 -1.20 -9.85 -3.18
C PHE A 153 -1.07 -9.52 -1.69
N ASP A 154 -0.29 -8.50 -1.36
CA ASP A 154 -0.14 -7.97 -0.03
C ASP A 154 -1.49 -7.47 0.51
N THR A 155 -1.76 -7.87 1.74
CA THR A 155 -2.94 -7.46 2.50
C THR A 155 -2.48 -6.85 3.81
N TYR A 156 -3.07 -5.71 4.15
CA TYR A 156 -2.84 -4.97 5.38
C TYR A 156 -4.11 -4.94 6.20
N ARG A 157 -3.96 -4.87 7.52
CA ARG A 157 -5.03 -4.81 8.49
C ARG A 157 -4.65 -3.84 9.56
N TYR A 158 -5.60 -3.01 9.95
CA TYR A 158 -5.42 -2.11 11.06
C TYR A 158 -6.77 -1.89 11.71
N GLY A 159 -6.76 -2.00 13.03
CA GLY A 159 -7.95 -1.91 13.84
C GLY A 159 -7.59 -1.23 15.13
N TYR A 160 -8.38 -0.23 15.50
CA TYR A 160 -8.11 0.60 16.67
C TYR A 160 -9.39 1.15 17.28
N LYS A 161 -9.26 1.55 18.54
CA LYS A 161 -10.22 2.35 19.29
C LYS A 161 -9.54 3.67 19.68
N PRO A 162 -9.95 4.81 19.10
CA PRO A 162 -9.39 6.09 19.48
C PRO A 162 -9.89 6.52 20.87
N VAL A 163 -8.96 6.95 21.70
CA VAL A 163 -9.23 7.47 23.05
C VAL A 163 -8.52 8.80 23.21
N LEU A 164 -9.30 9.87 23.30
CA LEU A 164 -8.82 11.19 23.68
C LEU A 164 -8.63 11.24 25.18
N TYR A 165 -7.55 11.85 25.64
CA TYR A 165 -7.29 12.04 27.05
C TYR A 165 -6.52 13.33 27.27
N PHE A 166 -6.62 13.89 28.47
CA PHE A 166 -5.77 14.99 28.89
C PHE A 166 -4.98 14.59 30.14
N LEU A 167 -3.87 15.29 30.36
CA LEU A 167 -3.04 15.11 31.54
C LEU A 167 -3.35 16.23 32.54
N LYS A 168 -3.75 15.85 33.75
CA LYS A 168 -3.95 16.78 34.87
C LYS A 168 -2.89 16.49 35.93
N GLY A 169 -1.74 17.13 35.82
CA GLY A 169 -0.56 16.73 36.60
C GLY A 169 -0.08 15.33 36.20
N THR A 170 -0.08 14.39 37.14
CA THR A 170 0.26 12.98 36.88
C THR A 170 -0.93 12.13 36.41
N ASP A 171 -2.16 12.65 36.56
CA ASP A 171 -3.36 11.88 36.29
C ASP A 171 -3.73 11.93 34.82
N ARG A 172 -4.03 10.75 34.26
CA ARG A 172 -4.56 10.59 32.90
C ARG A 172 -6.06 10.45 32.96
N ILE A 173 -6.78 11.39 32.35
CA ILE A 173 -8.25 11.40 32.33
C ILE A 173 -8.74 11.23 30.90
N ASP A 174 -9.39 10.09 30.64
CA ASP A 174 -9.97 9.78 29.34
C ASP A 174 -11.27 10.58 29.11
N LEU A 175 -11.41 11.12 27.91
CA LEU A 175 -12.56 11.90 27.47
C LEU A 175 -13.53 11.04 26.68
N ASN A 176 -14.83 11.16 26.98
CA ASN A 176 -15.87 10.40 26.29
C ASN A 176 -16.46 11.20 25.13
N PHE A 177 -15.85 11.09 23.95
CA PHE A 177 -16.34 11.69 22.72
C PHE A 177 -17.40 10.78 22.10
N LYS A 178 -18.58 11.34 21.81
CA LYS A 178 -19.70 10.60 21.22
C LYS A 178 -19.65 10.57 19.69
N HIS A 179 -18.97 11.54 19.09
CA HIS A 179 -18.86 11.68 17.64
C HIS A 179 -17.42 11.43 17.24
N ILE A 180 -17.18 10.21 16.77
CA ILE A 180 -15.89 9.79 16.24
C ILE A 180 -16.15 9.27 14.84
N THR A 181 -15.46 9.85 13.88
CA THR A 181 -15.52 9.45 12.48
C THR A 181 -14.10 9.14 12.04
N SER A 182 -13.92 7.99 11.39
CA SER A 182 -12.66 7.67 10.72
C SER A 182 -12.92 7.48 9.24
N ILE A 183 -12.15 8.17 8.40
CA ILE A 183 -12.18 8.04 6.96
C ILE A 183 -10.86 7.46 6.48
N MET A 184 -10.95 6.46 5.63
CA MET A 184 -9.82 5.81 4.99
C MET A 184 -9.82 6.26 3.55
N GLU A 185 -8.82 7.03 3.16
CA GLU A 185 -8.66 7.56 1.81
C GLU A 185 -7.41 6.96 1.21
N MET A 186 -7.61 5.87 0.48
CA MET A 186 -6.53 5.10 -0.09
C MET A 186 -6.14 5.61 -1.47
N SER A 187 -4.89 5.35 -1.83
CA SER A 187 -4.40 5.59 -3.18
C SER A 187 -5.14 4.72 -4.19
N ASN A 188 -5.06 5.11 -5.46
CA ASN A 188 -5.69 4.39 -6.57
C ASN A 188 -5.22 2.94 -6.74
N THR A 189 -4.13 2.52 -6.10
CA THR A 189 -3.60 1.16 -6.10
C THR A 189 -4.21 0.25 -5.03
N PHE A 190 -4.90 0.81 -4.04
CA PHE A 190 -5.43 0.08 -2.89
C PHE A 190 -6.96 0.21 -2.77
N THR A 191 -7.57 -0.83 -2.23
CA THR A 191 -8.98 -0.86 -1.85
C THR A 191 -9.06 -1.09 -0.35
N PRO A 192 -9.59 -0.13 0.42
CA PRO A 192 -9.91 -0.35 1.81
C PRO A 192 -11.27 -1.04 1.93
N THR A 193 -11.42 -1.90 2.93
CA THR A 193 -12.66 -2.59 3.26
C THR A 193 -12.88 -2.53 4.76
N GLN A 194 -14.02 -1.98 5.18
CA GLN A 194 -14.41 -1.97 6.57
C GLN A 194 -14.70 -3.40 7.05
N GLN A 195 -14.16 -3.75 8.21
CA GLN A 195 -14.43 -5.01 8.89
C GLN A 195 -15.42 -4.76 10.03
N TYR A 196 -16.58 -5.40 9.97
CA TYR A 196 -17.67 -5.12 10.91
C TYR A 196 -17.56 -5.86 12.23
N ASN A 197 -16.83 -6.98 12.25
CA ASN A 197 -16.70 -7.82 13.43
C ASN A 197 -15.30 -8.44 13.51
N ARG A 198 -15.03 -9.06 14.66
CA ARG A 198 -13.75 -9.64 14.98
C ARG A 198 -13.43 -10.86 14.10
N ALA A 199 -14.41 -11.68 13.77
CA ALA A 199 -14.24 -12.82 12.86
C ALA A 199 -13.72 -12.39 11.48
N GLY A 200 -14.31 -11.34 10.89
CA GLY A 200 -13.88 -10.78 9.61
C GLY A 200 -12.53 -10.07 9.68
N TYR A 201 -12.25 -9.35 10.78
CA TYR A 201 -10.98 -8.64 10.97
C TYR A 201 -9.79 -9.59 11.21
N ILE A 202 -9.94 -10.56 12.11
CA ILE A 202 -8.87 -11.51 12.43
C ILE A 202 -8.64 -12.48 11.27
N ASN A 203 -9.69 -12.90 10.56
CA ASN A 203 -9.60 -13.73 9.35
C ASN A 203 -8.62 -14.91 9.48
N GLU A 204 -8.61 -15.56 10.65
CA GLU A 204 -7.82 -16.77 10.91
C GLU A 204 -8.76 -17.97 10.82
N LYS A 205 -8.32 -19.04 10.15
CA LYS A 205 -9.06 -20.31 10.12
C LYS A 205 -8.92 -20.99 11.48
N GLN A 206 -9.85 -20.71 12.39
CA GLN A 206 -9.98 -21.43 13.66
C GLN A 206 -11.33 -22.13 13.76
N SER A 207 -11.32 -23.33 14.33
CA SER A 207 -12.52 -24.16 14.54
C SER A 207 -13.37 -23.74 15.75
N GLN A 208 -12.90 -22.79 16.58
CA GLN A 208 -13.56 -22.40 17.83
C GLN A 208 -13.83 -20.89 17.91
N LEU A 209 -14.45 -20.34 16.86
CA LEU A 209 -15.00 -18.99 16.90
C LEU A 209 -16.16 -18.96 17.90
N ARG A 210 -16.14 -17.99 18.83
CA ARG A 210 -17.24 -17.78 19.78
C ARG A 210 -18.29 -16.88 19.14
N GLU A 211 -19.53 -16.96 19.60
CA GLU A 211 -20.60 -16.06 19.14
C GLU A 211 -20.24 -14.58 19.34
N ASN A 212 -19.52 -14.27 20.42
CA ASN A 212 -18.97 -12.94 20.70
C ASN A 212 -18.02 -12.41 19.60
N ASP A 213 -17.37 -13.27 18.82
CA ASP A 213 -16.47 -12.86 17.74
C ASP A 213 -17.22 -12.35 16.50
N TYR A 214 -18.51 -12.67 16.39
CA TYR A 214 -19.40 -12.17 15.34
C TYR A 214 -20.09 -10.85 15.72
N LYS A 215 -19.99 -10.43 16.99
CA LYS A 215 -20.57 -9.18 17.46
C LYS A 215 -19.97 -8.00 16.68
N PRO A 216 -20.80 -7.05 16.24
CA PRO A 216 -20.31 -5.85 15.59
C PRO A 216 -19.37 -5.06 16.52
N TYR A 217 -18.35 -4.44 15.93
CA TYR A 217 -17.53 -3.46 16.62
C TYR A 217 -18.38 -2.30 17.15
N GLY A 218 -17.95 -1.71 18.27
CA GLY A 218 -18.59 -0.55 18.85
C GLY A 218 -18.53 0.68 17.94
N VAL A 219 -19.37 1.68 18.23
CA VAL A 219 -19.43 2.95 17.47
C VAL A 219 -18.08 3.69 17.47
N ASN A 220 -17.25 3.45 18.50
CA ASN A 220 -15.93 4.04 18.67
C ASN A 220 -14.80 3.06 18.34
N GLU A 221 -15.08 1.96 17.64
CA GLU A 221 -14.08 1.00 17.20
C GLU A 221 -14.08 0.97 15.67
N CYS A 222 -12.90 0.99 15.07
CA CYS A 222 -12.75 0.89 13.63
C CYS A 222 -11.77 -0.23 13.31
N ALA A 223 -12.16 -1.08 12.37
CA ALA A 223 -11.32 -2.13 11.83
C ALA A 223 -11.43 -2.11 10.32
N PHE A 224 -10.29 -2.24 9.64
CA PHE A 224 -10.25 -2.34 8.20
C PHE A 224 -9.18 -3.29 7.71
N SER A 225 -9.41 -3.81 6.51
CA SER A 225 -8.43 -4.49 5.69
C SER A 225 -8.17 -3.65 4.45
N VAL A 226 -6.94 -3.61 3.99
CA VAL A 226 -6.53 -2.94 2.76
C VAL A 226 -5.83 -3.96 1.88
N GLU A 227 -6.25 -4.05 0.62
CA GLU A 227 -5.62 -4.92 -0.38
C GLU A 227 -5.33 -4.15 -1.66
N ARG A 228 -4.43 -4.65 -2.49
CA ARG A 228 -4.21 -4.06 -3.82
C ARG A 228 -5.38 -4.33 -4.75
N LYS A 229 -5.74 -3.31 -5.54
CA LYS A 229 -6.76 -3.43 -6.58
C LYS A 229 -6.41 -4.50 -7.60
N SER A 230 -7.43 -5.17 -8.12
CA SER A 230 -7.27 -6.15 -9.20
C SER A 230 -6.65 -5.54 -10.45
N SER A 231 -6.99 -4.29 -10.80
CA SER A 231 -6.37 -3.56 -11.92
C SER A 231 -4.85 -3.40 -11.74
N PHE A 232 -4.39 -3.07 -10.53
CA PHE A 232 -2.96 -2.99 -10.22
C PHE A 232 -2.27 -4.35 -10.36
N LYS A 233 -2.92 -5.44 -9.92
CA LYS A 233 -2.40 -6.80 -10.10
C LYS A 233 -2.22 -7.16 -11.58
N VAL A 234 -3.15 -6.72 -12.44
CA VAL A 234 -3.05 -6.89 -13.91
C VAL A 234 -1.89 -6.08 -14.48
N ILE A 235 -1.69 -4.82 -14.04
CA ILE A 235 -0.53 -4.00 -14.45
C ILE A 235 0.78 -4.71 -14.11
N VAL A 236 0.92 -5.23 -12.89
CA VAL A 236 2.11 -5.98 -12.47
C VAL A 236 2.32 -7.24 -13.32
N LEU A 237 1.25 -7.96 -13.65
CA LEU A 237 1.32 -9.14 -14.53
C LEU A 237 1.79 -8.76 -15.95
N LEU A 238 1.24 -7.69 -16.53
CA LEU A 238 1.65 -7.20 -17.86
C LEU A 238 3.12 -6.78 -17.86
N LEU A 239 3.57 -6.09 -16.81
CA LEU A 239 4.99 -5.73 -16.65
C LEU A 239 5.89 -6.96 -16.56
N LEU A 240 5.49 -7.99 -15.80
CA LEU A 240 6.24 -9.26 -15.75
C LEU A 240 6.37 -9.90 -17.13
N LEU A 241 5.30 -9.88 -17.94
CA LEU A 241 5.34 -10.39 -19.31
C LEU A 241 6.28 -9.55 -20.19
N VAL A 242 6.24 -8.22 -20.07
CA VAL A 242 7.10 -7.31 -20.84
C VAL A 242 8.59 -7.53 -20.51
N VAL A 243 8.94 -7.72 -19.24
CA VAL A 243 10.31 -8.04 -18.82
C VAL A 243 10.75 -9.42 -19.28
N GLY A 244 9.81 -10.32 -19.57
CA GLY A 244 10.09 -11.62 -20.19
C GLY A 244 10.43 -11.54 -21.68
N LEU A 245 10.14 -10.44 -22.38
CA LEU A 245 10.33 -10.33 -23.83
C LEU A 245 11.79 -10.43 -24.31
N PRO A 246 12.79 -9.89 -23.58
CA PRO A 246 14.20 -10.13 -23.89
C PRO A 246 14.58 -11.61 -23.97
N LEU A 247 13.95 -12.52 -23.20
CA LEU A 247 14.19 -13.96 -23.33
C LEU A 247 13.90 -14.47 -24.74
N MET A 248 12.81 -13.99 -25.34
CA MET A 248 12.47 -14.33 -26.71
C MET A 248 13.55 -13.79 -27.66
N HIS A 249 13.99 -12.55 -27.45
CA HIS A 249 15.01 -11.90 -28.29
C HIS A 249 16.40 -12.55 -28.24
N VAL A 250 16.84 -13.02 -27.06
CA VAL A 250 18.14 -13.71 -26.91
C VAL A 250 18.25 -14.92 -27.83
N PHE A 251 17.15 -15.61 -28.15
CA PHE A 251 17.17 -16.71 -29.11
C PHE A 251 17.42 -16.25 -30.56
N TYR A 252 17.04 -15.02 -30.93
CA TYR A 252 17.14 -14.51 -32.30
C TYR A 252 18.37 -13.65 -32.58
N ARG A 253 18.80 -12.80 -31.63
CA ARG A 253 19.88 -11.83 -31.85
C ARG A 253 21.26 -12.41 -31.65
N ASP A 254 22.17 -12.16 -32.57
CA ASP A 254 23.55 -12.65 -32.47
C ASP A 254 24.33 -11.95 -31.34
N GLU A 255 23.86 -10.81 -30.83
CA GLU A 255 24.43 -10.09 -29.68
C GLU A 255 23.56 -10.23 -28.41
N PRO A 256 23.76 -11.28 -27.60
CA PRO A 256 22.91 -11.57 -26.43
C PRO A 256 23.17 -10.65 -25.22
N GLY A 257 24.21 -9.82 -25.25
CA GLY A 257 24.60 -8.95 -24.14
C GLY A 257 23.65 -7.78 -23.91
N ILE A 258 23.11 -7.20 -25.00
CA ILE A 258 22.18 -6.07 -24.92
C ILE A 258 20.86 -6.50 -24.28
N ASP A 259 20.36 -7.68 -24.63
CA ASP A 259 19.09 -8.20 -24.10
C ASP A 259 19.19 -8.54 -22.60
N PHE A 260 20.36 -9.00 -22.14
CA PHE A 260 20.63 -9.20 -20.72
C PHE A 260 20.67 -7.87 -19.96
N LEU A 261 21.37 -6.86 -20.49
CA LEU A 261 21.44 -5.53 -19.87
C LEU A 261 20.06 -4.87 -19.81
N ALA A 262 19.27 -4.98 -20.89
CA ALA A 262 17.88 -4.52 -20.92
C ALA A 262 17.04 -5.19 -19.82
N THR A 263 17.15 -6.52 -19.67
CA THR A 263 16.45 -7.25 -18.60
C THR A 263 16.83 -6.73 -17.21
N LEU A 264 18.12 -6.56 -16.94
CA LEU A 264 18.60 -6.06 -15.65
C LEU A 264 18.06 -4.66 -15.34
N VAL A 265 18.15 -3.74 -16.30
CA VAL A 265 17.67 -2.36 -16.15
C VAL A 265 16.14 -2.34 -15.96
N SER A 266 15.40 -3.12 -16.74
CA SER A 266 13.94 -3.20 -16.62
C SER A 266 13.49 -3.76 -15.28
N VAL A 267 14.09 -4.87 -14.81
CA VAL A 267 13.81 -5.44 -13.49
C VAL A 267 14.11 -4.42 -12.40
N GLY A 268 15.28 -3.77 -12.45
CA GLY A 268 15.67 -2.76 -11.47
C GLY A 268 14.68 -1.59 -11.43
N ALA A 269 14.31 -1.05 -12.60
CA ALA A 269 13.36 0.05 -12.70
C ALA A 269 11.98 -0.32 -12.15
N ILE A 270 11.43 -1.47 -12.56
CA ILE A 270 10.10 -1.93 -12.09
C ILE A 270 10.12 -2.17 -10.59
N ARG A 271 11.19 -2.77 -10.06
CA ARG A 271 11.32 -3.05 -8.64
C ARG A 271 11.33 -1.76 -7.80
N VAL A 272 12.13 -0.78 -8.20
CA VAL A 272 12.25 0.51 -7.51
C VAL A 272 10.93 1.30 -7.60
N ILE A 273 10.33 1.36 -8.79
CA ILE A 273 9.09 2.13 -9.00
C ILE A 273 7.92 1.50 -8.23
N MET A 274 7.70 0.19 -8.35
CA MET A 274 6.48 -0.46 -7.86
C MET A 274 6.50 -0.75 -6.36
N ILE A 275 7.65 -1.20 -5.85
CA ILE A 275 7.78 -1.72 -4.49
C ILE A 275 8.60 -0.76 -3.63
N GLY A 276 9.51 0.01 -4.24
CA GLY A 276 10.40 0.93 -3.54
C GLY A 276 11.81 0.36 -3.37
N PRO A 277 12.71 1.12 -2.71
CA PRO A 277 14.05 0.66 -2.41
C PRO A 277 14.03 -0.56 -1.47
N LEU A 278 15.13 -1.32 -1.46
CA LEU A 278 15.32 -2.42 -0.52
C LEU A 278 15.49 -1.85 0.89
N ASN A 279 14.40 -1.78 1.65
CA ASN A 279 14.44 -1.52 3.08
C ASN A 279 14.66 -2.86 3.83
N ASP A 280 15.64 -2.88 4.73
CA ASP A 280 15.91 -3.99 5.67
C ASP A 280 16.21 -5.37 5.06
N PHE A 281 16.71 -5.42 3.81
CA PHE A 281 17.01 -6.68 3.08
C PHE A 281 15.82 -7.65 2.96
N GLN A 282 14.58 -7.16 3.11
CA GLN A 282 13.40 -8.00 2.96
C GLN A 282 13.12 -8.24 1.48
N LEU A 283 13.30 -9.49 1.04
CA LEU A 283 12.92 -9.94 -0.29
C LEU A 283 11.42 -10.23 -0.34
N TYR A 284 10.77 -9.67 -1.36
CA TYR A 284 9.37 -9.92 -1.66
C TYR A 284 9.28 -11.19 -2.49
N LYS A 285 8.13 -11.88 -2.47
CA LYS A 285 7.92 -13.10 -3.27
C LYS A 285 8.19 -12.88 -4.76
N ILE A 286 7.83 -11.70 -5.28
CA ILE A 286 8.09 -11.31 -6.66
C ILE A 286 9.60 -11.15 -6.97
N ASP A 287 10.43 -10.86 -5.97
CA ASP A 287 11.89 -10.72 -6.17
C ASP A 287 12.52 -12.05 -6.58
N PHE A 288 11.99 -13.16 -6.09
CA PHE A 288 12.44 -14.49 -6.53
C PHE A 288 12.11 -14.74 -8.00
N LEU A 289 10.97 -14.24 -8.50
CA LEU A 289 10.63 -14.31 -9.93
C LEU A 289 11.57 -13.45 -10.77
N PHE A 290 11.87 -12.24 -10.30
CA PHE A 290 12.82 -11.35 -10.96
C PHE A 290 14.23 -11.95 -11.01
N ILE A 291 14.71 -12.53 -9.91
CA ILE A 291 16.02 -13.20 -9.85
C ILE A 291 16.03 -14.41 -10.80
N ALA A 292 14.99 -15.25 -10.79
CA ALA A 292 14.90 -16.40 -11.68
C ALA A 292 14.94 -15.97 -13.15
N LEU A 293 14.23 -14.89 -13.50
CA LEU A 293 14.22 -14.34 -14.84
C LEU A 293 15.61 -13.82 -15.25
N ILE A 294 16.28 -13.06 -14.39
CA ILE A 294 17.66 -12.57 -14.64
C ILE A 294 18.62 -13.74 -14.84
N LEU A 295 18.56 -14.77 -13.99
CA LEU A 295 19.41 -15.96 -14.12
C LEU A 295 19.14 -16.70 -15.44
N LEU A 296 17.87 -16.83 -15.84
CA LEU A 296 17.50 -17.50 -17.07
C LEU A 296 18.00 -16.73 -18.30
N VAL A 297 17.79 -15.41 -18.36
CA VAL A 297 18.33 -14.58 -19.45
C VAL A 297 19.86 -14.64 -19.46
N GLY A 298 20.50 -14.45 -18.30
CA GLY A 298 21.96 -14.44 -18.19
C GLY A 298 22.60 -15.76 -18.62
N THR A 299 22.04 -16.90 -18.20
CA THR A 299 22.55 -18.22 -18.58
C THR A 299 22.41 -18.49 -20.08
N VAL A 300 21.25 -18.19 -20.68
CA VAL A 300 21.04 -18.36 -22.13
C VAL A 300 21.98 -17.44 -22.92
N SER A 301 22.11 -16.17 -22.49
CA SER A 301 23.02 -15.21 -23.11
C SER A 301 24.48 -15.67 -23.06
N LEU A 302 24.93 -16.18 -21.91
CA LEU A 302 26.28 -16.71 -21.74
C LEU A 302 26.54 -17.94 -22.63
N ILE A 303 25.61 -18.90 -22.66
CA ILE A 303 25.72 -20.10 -23.52
C ILE A 303 25.85 -19.70 -24.99
N LYS A 304 25.07 -18.71 -25.43
CA LYS A 304 25.10 -18.23 -26.81
C LYS A 304 26.43 -17.55 -27.13
N ALA A 305 26.91 -16.66 -26.25
CA ALA A 305 28.21 -16.01 -26.40
C ALA A 305 29.37 -17.02 -26.45
N MET A 306 29.35 -18.04 -25.59
CA MET A 306 30.36 -19.12 -25.60
C MET A 306 30.32 -19.94 -26.88
N ARG A 307 29.12 -20.27 -27.40
CA ARG A 307 28.98 -21.00 -28.68
C ARG A 307 29.52 -20.18 -29.85
N GLU A 308 29.26 -18.89 -29.88
CA GLU A 308 29.76 -18.03 -30.94
C GLU A 308 31.27 -17.86 -30.87
N LYS A 309 31.82 -17.62 -29.67
CA LYS A 309 33.28 -17.59 -29.45
C LYS A 309 33.94 -18.89 -29.90
N SER A 310 33.39 -20.04 -29.51
CA SER A 310 33.90 -21.35 -29.92
C SER A 310 33.83 -21.57 -31.44
N ARG A 311 32.76 -21.10 -32.11
CA ARG A 311 32.67 -21.14 -33.59
C ARG A 311 33.72 -20.26 -34.25
N ARG A 312 33.91 -19.03 -33.76
CA ARG A 312 34.94 -18.10 -34.26
C ARG A 312 36.35 -18.69 -34.09
N GLU A 313 36.64 -19.30 -32.95
CA GLU A 313 37.92 -19.99 -32.70
C GLU A 313 38.13 -21.23 -33.58
N ARG A 314 37.07 -21.96 -33.93
CA ARG A 314 37.18 -23.09 -34.88
C ARG A 314 37.40 -22.61 -36.30
N ALA A 315 36.70 -21.56 -36.73
CA ALA A 315 36.85 -20.96 -38.06
C ALA A 315 38.27 -20.38 -38.27
N SER A 316 38.84 -19.74 -37.25
CA SER A 316 40.22 -19.23 -37.32
C SER A 316 41.26 -20.35 -37.41
N LYS A 317 41.01 -21.50 -36.77
CA LYS A 317 41.89 -22.68 -36.84
C LYS A 317 41.75 -23.46 -38.15
N SER A 318 40.58 -23.47 -38.79
CA SER A 318 40.35 -24.19 -40.06
C SER A 318 40.76 -23.39 -41.31
N GLY A 319 41.20 -22.13 -41.17
CA GLY A 319 41.57 -21.28 -42.30
C GLY A 319 40.39 -20.91 -43.22
N SER A 320 39.16 -21.28 -42.86
CA SER A 320 37.96 -20.93 -43.60
C SER A 320 37.48 -19.56 -43.16
N SER A 321 37.59 -18.56 -44.04
CA SER A 321 36.79 -17.34 -43.90
C SER A 321 35.32 -17.71 -44.05
N TRP A 322 34.49 -17.08 -43.22
CA TRP A 322 33.03 -17.16 -43.27
C TRP A 322 32.47 -16.98 -44.68
#